data_AF-A0A5Q4T5A6-F1
#
_entry.id   AF-A0A5Q4T5A6-F1
#
_cell.length_a   1.000
_cell.length_b   1.000
_cell.length_c   1.000
_cell.angle_alpha   90.00
_cell.angle_beta   90.00
_cell.angle_gamma   90.00
#
_symmetry.space_group_name_H-M   'P 1'
#
loop_
_entity.id
_entity.type
_entity.pdbx_description
1 polymer ?
#
loop_
_entity_poly.entity_id
_entity_poly.type
_entity_poly.pdbx_seq_one_letter_code
_entity_poly.pdbx_strand_id
1 'polypeptide(L)'
;MTLCLGSAPERTVVSDAAVVTGPAMTHRVWRTPTHALILGPCADNGPYGYLTHLQLSCTPLACGPDLPPATDEDALEKWITAHVDW
;
A
#
# COMPACT_ATOMS: atom_id res chain seq x y z
N MET A 1 0.50 16.06 5.46
CA MET A 1 0.30 15.00 4.45
C MET A 1 1.02 15.29 3.14
N THR A 2 0.80 16.41 2.46
CA THR A 2 1.50 16.70 1.19
C THR A 2 3.04 16.73 1.30
N LEU A 3 3.58 17.17 2.44
CA LEU A 3 5.02 17.15 2.70
C LEU A 3 5.63 15.74 2.66
N CYS A 4 4.92 14.70 3.10
CA CYS A 4 5.50 13.34 3.11
C CYS A 4 5.55 12.72 1.71
N LEU A 5 4.60 13.02 0.83
CA LEU A 5 4.63 12.57 -0.58
C LEU A 5 5.74 13.23 -1.41
N GLY A 6 6.26 14.38 -0.96
CA GLY A 6 7.45 15.01 -1.53
C GLY A 6 8.78 14.41 -1.07
N SER A 7 8.75 13.47 -0.12
CA SER A 7 9.92 12.78 0.44
C SER A 7 9.99 11.30 0.02
N ALA A 8 11.16 10.68 0.18
CA ALA A 8 11.31 9.25 -0.06
C ALA A 8 10.35 8.44 0.84
N PRO A 9 9.79 7.32 0.33
CA PRO A 9 8.96 6.44 1.12
C PRO A 9 9.74 5.80 2.27
N GLU A 10 9.06 5.57 3.39
CA GLU A 10 9.62 4.88 4.55
C GLU A 10 9.84 3.39 4.24
N ARG A 11 8.96 2.79 3.42
CA ARG A 11 9.11 1.43 2.89
C ARG A 11 8.75 1.37 1.41
N THR A 12 9.49 0.55 0.68
CA THR A 12 9.21 0.17 -0.69
C THR A 12 9.27 -1.35 -0.77
N VAL A 13 8.20 -1.98 -1.27
CA VAL A 13 8.11 -3.44 -1.41
C VAL A 13 7.46 -3.76 -2.75
N VAL A 14 7.87 -4.85 -3.39
CA VAL A 14 7.22 -5.36 -4.60
C VAL A 14 6.35 -6.54 -4.16
N SER A 15 5.04 -6.45 -4.40
CA SER A 15 4.11 -7.53 -4.08
C SER A 15 3.01 -7.66 -5.13
N ASP A 16 2.45 -8.86 -5.23
CA ASP A 16 1.30 -9.20 -6.06
C ASP A 16 -0.01 -9.25 -5.26
N ALA A 17 0.03 -8.98 -3.95
CA ALA A 17 -1.09 -9.00 -2.99
C ALA A 17 -2.39 -8.34 -3.48
N ALA A 18 -2.24 -7.33 -4.33
CA ALA A 18 -3.28 -6.44 -4.83
C ALA A 18 -3.61 -6.63 -6.32
N VAL A 19 -2.83 -7.49 -6.99
CA VAL A 19 -2.85 -7.68 -8.44
C VAL A 19 -3.58 -8.98 -8.73
N VAL A 20 -4.78 -8.91 -9.28
CA VAL A 20 -5.57 -10.11 -9.61
C VAL A 20 -4.94 -10.88 -10.78
N THR A 21 -4.38 -10.16 -11.76
CA THR A 21 -3.59 -10.72 -12.86
C THR A 21 -2.49 -9.74 -13.28
N GLY A 22 -1.24 -10.19 -13.40
CA GLY A 22 -0.12 -9.34 -13.83
C GLY A 22 1.14 -9.55 -12.99
N PRO A 23 2.22 -8.81 -13.28
CA PRO A 23 3.43 -8.87 -12.47
C PRO A 23 3.21 -8.22 -11.11
N ALA A 24 3.99 -8.66 -10.10
CA ALA A 24 4.07 -7.98 -8.83
C ALA A 24 4.44 -6.49 -9.03
N MET A 25 3.80 -5.61 -8.27
CA MET A 25 3.93 -4.16 -8.42
C MET A 25 4.46 -3.53 -7.13
N THR A 26 5.07 -2.36 -7.28
CA THR A 26 5.67 -1.65 -6.15
C THR A 26 4.64 -0.94 -5.30
N HIS A 27 4.58 -1.31 -4.01
CA HIS A 27 3.96 -0.52 -2.95
C HIS A 27 4.96 0.46 -2.35
N ARG A 28 4.50 1.68 -2.08
CA ARG A 28 5.26 2.70 -1.36
C ARG A 28 4.47 3.16 -0.15
N VAL A 29 5.12 3.12 1.01
CA VAL A 29 4.50 3.47 2.29
C VAL A 29 5.18 4.70 2.85
N TRP A 30 4.37 5.67 3.25
CA TRP A 30 4.76 6.79 4.10
C TRP A 30 3.92 6.76 5.36
N ARG A 31 4.49 7.24 6.45
CA ARG A 31 3.73 7.52 7.67
C ARG A 31 3.86 8.97 8.05
N THR A 32 2.75 9.50 8.53
CA THR A 32 2.71 10.70 9.37
C THR A 32 2.47 10.24 10.81
N PRO A 33 2.55 11.11 11.82
CA PRO A 33 2.25 10.71 13.20
C PRO A 33 0.85 10.13 13.41
N THR A 34 -0.09 10.37 12.49
CA THR A 34 -1.50 9.96 12.65
C THR A 34 -2.04 9.10 11.52
N HIS A 35 -1.39 9.08 10.34
CA HIS A 35 -1.90 8.39 9.15
C HIS A 35 -0.81 7.59 8.43
N ALA A 36 -1.21 6.44 7.90
CA ALA A 36 -0.52 5.71 6.85
C ALA A 36 -0.94 6.28 5.48
N LEU A 37 0.03 6.50 4.60
CA LEU A 37 -0.20 6.76 3.19
C LEU A 37 0.44 5.64 2.40
N ILE A 38 -0.35 4.96 1.58
CA ILE A 38 0.10 3.80 0.81
C ILE A 38 -0.25 4.05 -0.65
N LEU A 39 0.76 4.08 -1.51
CA LEU A 39 0.58 4.04 -2.95
C LEU A 39 0.83 2.60 -3.41
N GLY A 40 -0.16 1.98 -4.03
CA GLY A 40 -0.03 0.61 -4.51
C GLY A 40 -0.95 0.29 -5.69
N PRO A 41 -0.74 -0.86 -6.35
CA PRO A 41 -1.71 -1.44 -7.27
C PRO A 41 -3.12 -1.57 -6.64
N CYS A 42 -4.15 -1.40 -7.45
CA CYS A 42 -5.54 -1.74 -7.14
C CYS A 42 -6.20 -2.36 -8.36
N ALA A 43 -6.78 -3.55 -8.18
CA ALA A 43 -7.47 -4.26 -9.24
C ALA A 43 -8.83 -3.62 -9.53
N ASP A 44 -9.06 -3.29 -10.79
CA ASP A 44 -10.36 -2.92 -11.32
C ASP A 44 -10.95 -4.11 -12.07
N ASN A 45 -11.98 -4.70 -11.44
CA ASN A 45 -12.72 -5.85 -11.96
C ASN A 45 -13.89 -5.43 -12.87
N GLY A 46 -13.73 -4.32 -13.60
CA GLY A 46 -14.73 -3.80 -14.51
C GLY A 46 -15.03 -4.72 -15.71
N PRO A 47 -16.05 -4.38 -16.52
CA PRO A 47 -16.57 -5.22 -17.60
C PRO A 47 -15.60 -5.44 -18.77
N TYR A 48 -14.46 -4.75 -18.79
CA TYR A 48 -13.46 -4.79 -19.87
C TYR A 48 -12.19 -5.60 -19.51
N GLY A 49 -12.23 -6.36 -18.41
CA GLY A 49 -11.12 -7.20 -17.94
C GLY A 49 -10.33 -6.59 -16.79
N TYR A 50 -9.28 -7.29 -16.36
CA TYR A 50 -8.46 -6.95 -15.18
C TYR A 50 -7.52 -5.77 -15.48
N LEU A 51 -7.98 -4.55 -15.24
CA LEU A 51 -7.09 -3.39 -15.21
C LEU A 51 -6.46 -3.28 -13.82
N THR A 52 -5.18 -2.92 -13.77
CA THR A 52 -4.51 -2.58 -12.50
C THR A 52 -4.25 -1.07 -12.49
N HIS A 53 -4.88 -0.37 -11.57
CA HIS A 53 -4.65 1.06 -11.33
C HIS A 53 -3.63 1.26 -10.23
N LEU A 54 -3.09 2.47 -10.11
CA LEU A 54 -2.36 2.88 -8.92
C LEU A 54 -3.30 3.69 -8.02
N GLN A 55 -3.49 3.23 -6.80
CA GLN A 55 -4.31 3.87 -5.79
C GLN A 55 -3.43 4.43 -4.67
N LEU A 56 -3.75 5.66 -4.26
CA LEU A 56 -3.20 6.27 -3.05
C LEU A 56 -4.24 6.18 -1.94
N SER A 57 -3.99 5.33 -0.96
CA SER A 57 -4.80 5.17 0.24
C SER A 57 -4.21 6.01 1.37
N CYS A 58 -5.09 6.65 2.16
CA CYS A 58 -4.72 7.42 3.33
C CYS A 58 -5.61 7.03 4.50
N THR A 59 -5.08 6.25 5.44
CA THR A 59 -5.83 5.67 6.56
C THR A 59 -5.22 6.08 7.90
N PRO A 60 -6.02 6.31 8.95
CA PRO A 60 -5.48 6.55 10.30
C PRO A 60 -4.63 5.37 10.78
N LEU A 61 -3.52 5.63 11.46
CA LEU A 61 -2.68 4.56 12.03
C LEU A 61 -3.37 3.75 13.14
N ALA A 62 -4.48 4.27 13.68
CA ALA A 62 -5.29 3.55 14.66
C ALA A 62 -6.08 2.37 14.04
N CYS A 63 -6.11 2.24 12.71
CA CYS A 63 -6.86 1.20 12.00
C CYS A 63 -6.16 -0.17 11.98
N GLY A 64 -4.90 -0.26 12.39
CA GLY A 64 -4.16 -1.52 12.38
C GLY A 64 -2.92 -1.53 13.30
N PRO A 65 -2.14 -2.63 13.30
CA PRO A 65 -0.93 -2.73 14.11
C PRO A 65 0.13 -1.72 13.66
N ASP A 66 1.16 -1.52 14.48
CA ASP A 66 2.32 -0.70 14.08
C ASP A 66 3.05 -1.28 12.87
N LEU A 67 3.81 -0.41 12.18
CA LEU A 67 4.60 -0.80 11.02
C LEU A 67 5.61 -1.89 11.42
N PRO A 68 5.61 -3.06 10.74
CA PRO A 68 6.47 -4.18 11.12
C PRO A 68 7.95 -3.92 10.80
N PRO A 69 8.86 -4.75 11.37
CA PRO A 69 10.28 -4.71 11.05
C PRO A 69 10.53 -4.87 9.55
N ALA A 70 11.57 -4.23 9.03
CA ALA A 70 11.89 -4.26 7.59
C ALA A 70 12.26 -5.65 7.04
N THR A 71 12.59 -6.61 7.92
CA THR A 71 12.95 -7.99 7.56
C THR A 71 11.75 -8.92 7.44
N ASP A 72 10.54 -8.46 7.77
CA ASP A 72 9.32 -9.26 7.78
C ASP A 72 8.36 -8.77 6.68
N GLU A 73 8.62 -9.23 5.46
CA GLU A 73 7.86 -8.85 4.27
C GLU A 73 6.40 -9.31 4.35
N ASP A 74 6.15 -10.51 4.88
CA ASP A 74 4.80 -11.05 5.07
C ASP A 74 3.98 -10.21 6.06
N ALA A 75 4.61 -9.78 7.16
CA ALA A 75 3.95 -8.87 8.10
C ALA A 75 3.69 -7.50 7.45
N LEU A 76 4.62 -6.99 6.63
CA LEU A 76 4.44 -5.72 5.92
C LEU A 76 3.29 -5.78 4.93
N GLU A 77 3.14 -6.89 4.21
CA GLU A 77 2.02 -7.11 3.30
C GLU A 77 0.68 -7.12 4.06
N LYS A 78 0.59 -7.86 5.17
CA LYS A 78 -0.60 -7.84 6.04
C LYS A 78 -0.91 -6.45 6.58
N TRP A 79 0.13 -5.70 6.96
CA TRP A 79 0.00 -4.33 7.43
C TRP A 79 -0.55 -3.42 6.34
N ILE A 80 -0.04 -3.53 5.10
CA ILE A 80 -0.54 -2.78 3.94
C ILE A 80 -2.02 -3.11 3.71
N THR A 81 -2.39 -4.39 3.68
CA THR A 81 -3.78 -4.83 3.48
C THR A 81 -4.73 -4.29 4.55
N ALA A 82 -4.29 -4.17 5.80
CA ALA A 82 -5.10 -3.59 6.88
C ALA A 82 -5.30 -2.06 6.77
N HIS A 83 -4.48 -1.37 5.97
CA HIS A 83 -4.45 0.08 5.85
C HIS A 83 -4.78 0.60 4.44
N VAL A 84 -5.12 -0.30 3.51
CA VAL A 84 -5.68 0.06 2.20
C VAL A 84 -7.19 -0.15 2.24
N ASP A 85 -7.93 0.85 1.77
CA ASP A 85 -9.37 0.74 1.51
C ASP A 85 -9.52 0.27 0.06
N TRP A 86 -9.83 -1.03 -0.13
CA TRP A 86 -9.95 -1.66 -1.45
C TRP A 86 -11.35 -1.45 -2.04
#